data_AF-A0A831P903-F1
#
_entry.id   AF-A0A831P903-F1
#
_cell.length_a   1.000
_cell.length_b   1.000
_cell.length_c   1.000
_cell.angle_alpha   90.00
_cell.angle_beta   90.00
_cell.angle_gamma   90.00
#
_symmetry.space_group_name_H-M   'P 1'
#
loop_
_entity.id
_entity.type
_entity.pdbx_description
1 polymer ?
#
loop_
_entity_poly.entity_id
_entity_poly.type
_entity_poly.pdbx_seq_one_letter_code
_entity_poly.pdbx_strand_id
1 'polypeptide(L)'
;MRCFQGIQIRIKTLLVTQVMVALSVLSGAALMAQREIPDPKRTHLHALEFRTISGKVTDRAGAPVAGALVAIENERIGTIQKAADSNGRWGFRNLLFKNEELGLTISAQGFLTRKGKITCTAKNIPIAECGLIADPRFILQNLLEEAENLRQSGKIMEARHKLDEIAKMDMGGSLFNIALASKYVLLGDLDSALEVAERGLNLARYSQDPVQIRQALENLGDIKLHRFEFRKALPFFMEALEQEPPNKDQLLVKIADVHLLLNQKESAVEGYRKAMRLNPELEKQLQGEVAGITSGWTENKVVERDRNEKKAGEQAEAELAVMPDRNETLVSVLKKSAEYAEKLETAAFRYVCIEDVIESTWPNMPYAGKNQYRYDFQIIGNNKTIVEQRKLLSLNGLKMNKRNAKQKTVFQSHLKTFAVVDLLGRENQGKYNYRILRNESLNGKAYLLIDIRKKAPQKGDFQLEGTALVYPHDGSVIRIEFNQSSIIGHEGRRRASLDLGFEDAVIKDVHWFEVQKGGLNFPSRSFLTERLKLGDVLMPHYAVEYRYSKYAFFSVSIKDVRYR
;
A
#
# COMPACT_ATOMS: atom_id res chain seq x y z
N MET A 1 -1.91 54.16 -24.44
CA MET A 1 -0.68 54.13 -25.26
C MET A 1 -0.31 52.66 -25.44
N ARG A 2 -0.21 52.01 -26.60
CA ARG A 2 -0.30 52.37 -28.01
C ARG A 2 -0.93 51.15 -28.73
N CYS A 3 -1.91 51.40 -29.58
CA CYS A 3 -2.28 50.57 -30.74
C CYS A 3 -1.84 51.35 -32.01
N PHE A 4 -1.84 50.69 -33.16
CA PHE A 4 -1.39 51.13 -34.51
C PHE A 4 0.12 50.89 -34.77
N GLN A 5 0.61 50.34 -35.88
CA GLN A 5 0.20 50.20 -37.30
C GLN A 5 0.76 48.83 -37.79
N GLY A 6 0.40 48.15 -38.89
CA GLY A 6 -0.21 48.48 -40.18
C GLY A 6 0.50 47.63 -41.28
N ILE A 7 -0.09 47.56 -42.49
CA ILE A 7 0.44 47.04 -43.79
C ILE A 7 0.08 45.56 -44.08
N GLN A 8 -0.95 45.17 -44.86
CA GLN A 8 -1.33 45.36 -46.29
C GLN A 8 -0.38 44.72 -47.34
N ILE A 9 -0.98 43.92 -48.26
CA ILE A 9 -0.74 43.77 -49.74
C ILE A 9 -0.95 42.29 -50.19
N ARG A 10 -2.09 41.94 -50.82
CA ARG A 10 -2.42 41.83 -52.30
C ARG A 10 -2.04 40.44 -52.90
N ILE A 11 -2.64 39.81 -53.92
CA ILE A 11 -3.66 40.11 -54.97
C ILE A 11 -3.93 38.79 -55.77
N LYS A 12 -5.17 38.56 -56.25
CA LYS A 12 -5.58 38.34 -57.68
C LYS A 12 -7.04 37.84 -57.75
N THR A 13 -8.04 38.65 -58.15
CA THR A 13 -8.43 39.15 -59.49
C THR A 13 -9.38 38.19 -60.23
N LEU A 14 -10.64 38.61 -60.45
CA LEU A 14 -11.19 38.76 -61.81
C LEU A 14 -12.40 39.72 -61.83
N LEU A 15 -12.31 40.69 -62.73
CA LEU A 15 -13.25 41.78 -63.03
C LEU A 15 -14.06 41.42 -64.29
N VAL A 16 -15.01 42.30 -64.69
CA VAL A 16 -15.74 42.46 -65.98
C VAL A 16 -17.27 42.41 -65.71
N THR A 17 -18.13 43.40 -65.95
CA THR A 17 -18.10 44.72 -66.63
C THR A 17 -19.39 45.48 -66.27
N GLN A 18 -19.36 46.82 -66.20
CA GLN A 18 -20.53 47.71 -66.37
C GLN A 18 -20.55 48.25 -67.80
N VAL A 19 -21.73 48.35 -68.43
CA VAL A 19 -21.98 49.19 -69.61
C VAL A 19 -23.31 49.95 -69.43
N MET A 20 -23.25 51.18 -69.93
CA MET A 20 -24.13 52.35 -69.86
C MET A 20 -25.49 52.28 -70.60
N VAL A 21 -26.46 53.02 -70.02
CA VAL A 21 -27.30 54.12 -70.59
C VAL A 21 -28.02 53.92 -71.94
N ALA A 22 -29.36 54.11 -71.94
CA ALA A 22 -30.08 55.04 -72.83
C ALA A 22 -31.55 55.29 -72.41
N LEU A 23 -31.84 56.58 -72.12
CA LEU A 23 -33.03 57.41 -72.44
C LEU A 23 -34.46 56.83 -72.27
N SER A 24 -35.29 57.31 -71.32
CA SER A 24 -36.02 58.61 -71.23
C SER A 24 -37.05 58.87 -72.33
N VAL A 25 -38.31 59.11 -71.94
CA VAL A 25 -39.16 60.26 -72.33
C VAL A 25 -40.59 60.10 -71.75
N LEU A 26 -40.93 61.09 -70.91
CA LEU A 26 -42.26 61.71 -70.65
C LEU A 26 -43.37 60.89 -69.98
N SER A 27 -44.22 61.41 -69.10
CA SER A 27 -44.34 62.65 -68.31
C SER A 27 -45.74 62.62 -67.69
N GLY A 28 -45.93 63.12 -66.47
CA GLY A 28 -47.27 63.45 -65.98
C GLY A 28 -47.37 63.48 -64.46
N ALA A 29 -47.56 64.66 -63.90
CA ALA A 29 -47.39 64.99 -62.50
C ALA A 29 -48.53 64.53 -61.56
N ALA A 30 -48.13 64.32 -60.30
CA ALA A 30 -48.76 64.77 -59.06
C ALA A 30 -50.21 64.33 -58.68
N LEU A 31 -50.33 64.11 -57.36
CA LEU A 31 -51.53 64.25 -56.53
C LEU A 31 -52.54 63.09 -56.56
N MET A 32 -52.55 62.30 -55.48
CA MET A 32 -53.65 62.25 -54.51
C MET A 32 -53.46 61.05 -53.58
N ALA A 33 -53.48 61.32 -52.28
CA ALA A 33 -53.56 60.32 -51.25
C ALA A 33 -54.90 59.57 -51.36
N GLN A 34 -54.86 58.24 -51.45
CA GLN A 34 -55.95 57.40 -51.00
C GLN A 34 -55.37 56.22 -50.21
N ARG A 35 -55.69 56.22 -48.92
CA ARG A 35 -55.56 55.08 -48.01
C ARG A 35 -56.33 53.90 -48.60
N GLU A 36 -55.63 52.89 -49.08
CA GLU A 36 -56.19 51.55 -49.10
C GLU A 36 -56.08 50.97 -47.69
N ILE A 37 -57.24 50.81 -47.05
CA ILE A 37 -57.40 50.07 -45.80
C ILE A 37 -57.20 48.58 -46.15
N PRO A 38 -56.24 47.86 -45.56
CA PRO A 38 -56.11 46.44 -45.82
C PRO A 38 -57.31 45.69 -45.23
N ASP A 39 -57.92 44.85 -46.06
CA ASP A 39 -58.99 43.90 -45.72
C ASP A 39 -58.62 43.03 -44.49
N PRO A 40 -59.40 43.07 -43.38
CA PRO A 40 -59.02 42.42 -42.13
C PRO A 40 -59.22 40.89 -42.10
N LYS A 41 -59.56 40.23 -43.22
CA LYS A 41 -59.95 38.81 -43.20
C LYS A 41 -59.05 37.82 -43.95
N ARG A 42 -57.86 38.19 -44.41
CA ARG A 42 -56.86 37.23 -44.96
C ARG A 42 -55.41 37.55 -44.58
N THR A 43 -55.06 37.39 -43.31
CA THR A 43 -53.66 37.25 -42.84
C THR A 43 -53.60 36.42 -41.55
N HIS A 44 -54.01 35.16 -41.58
CA HIS A 44 -53.59 34.18 -40.56
C HIS A 44 -52.24 33.58 -40.96
N LEU A 45 -51.18 34.39 -41.01
CA LEU A 45 -49.80 33.93 -41.12
C LEU A 45 -48.98 34.55 -39.97
N HIS A 46 -48.65 33.70 -38.99
CA HIS A 46 -47.49 33.83 -38.09
C HIS A 46 -47.30 35.17 -37.33
N ALA A 47 -48.34 35.70 -36.69
CA ALA A 47 -48.14 36.75 -35.70
C ALA A 47 -47.32 36.21 -34.51
N LEU A 48 -46.39 37.02 -33.99
CA LEU A 48 -45.69 36.74 -32.73
C LEU A 48 -46.73 36.70 -31.59
N GLU A 49 -46.70 35.65 -30.78
CA GLU A 49 -47.59 35.51 -29.63
C GLU A 49 -46.78 35.27 -28.36
N PHE A 50 -47.27 35.75 -27.22
CA PHE A 50 -46.72 35.38 -25.92
C PHE A 50 -47.12 33.96 -25.56
N ARG A 51 -46.12 33.14 -25.25
CA ARG A 51 -46.27 31.71 -25.01
C ARG A 51 -45.59 31.29 -23.71
N THR A 52 -46.11 30.22 -23.14
CA THR A 52 -45.57 29.58 -21.94
C THR A 52 -45.14 28.17 -22.26
N ILE A 53 -43.90 27.84 -21.89
CA ILE A 53 -43.35 26.48 -21.98
C ILE A 53 -43.05 26.04 -20.55
N SER A 54 -43.53 24.87 -20.16
CA SER A 54 -43.29 24.32 -18.82
C SER A 54 -43.23 22.81 -18.86
N GLY A 55 -42.54 22.22 -17.90
CA GLY A 55 -42.43 20.77 -17.79
C GLY A 55 -41.89 20.32 -16.44
N LYS A 56 -41.60 19.03 -16.36
CA LYS A 56 -40.99 18.39 -15.18
C LYS A 56 -39.75 17.59 -15.60
N VAL A 57 -38.65 17.76 -14.87
CA VAL A 57 -37.44 16.94 -14.98
C VAL A 57 -37.48 15.88 -13.90
N THR A 58 -37.33 14.62 -14.32
CA THR A 58 -37.27 13.46 -13.42
C THR A 58 -36.05 12.62 -13.75
N ASP A 59 -35.66 11.70 -12.87
CA ASP A 59 -34.77 10.61 -13.24
C ASP A 59 -35.52 9.50 -13.98
N ARG A 60 -34.83 8.40 -14.30
CA ARG A 60 -35.42 7.21 -14.95
C ARG A 60 -36.45 6.49 -14.07
N ALA A 61 -36.38 6.64 -12.75
CA ALA A 61 -37.33 6.06 -11.80
C ALA A 61 -38.56 6.96 -11.55
N GLY A 62 -38.59 8.15 -12.15
CA GLY A 62 -39.68 9.12 -11.99
C GLY A 62 -39.52 10.07 -10.80
N ALA A 63 -38.39 10.00 -10.07
CA ALA A 63 -38.11 10.91 -8.97
C ALA A 63 -37.76 12.31 -9.51
N PRO A 64 -38.23 13.40 -8.88
CA PRO A 64 -37.95 14.76 -9.35
C PRO A 64 -36.46 15.12 -9.23
N VAL A 65 -35.88 15.72 -10.28
CA VAL A 65 -34.49 16.20 -10.24
C VAL A 65 -34.48 17.70 -9.94
N ALA A 66 -34.38 18.02 -8.65
CA ALA A 66 -34.32 19.40 -8.18
C ALA A 66 -33.06 20.11 -8.69
N GLY A 67 -33.20 21.38 -9.09
CA GLY A 67 -32.08 22.18 -9.57
C GLY A 67 -31.57 21.85 -10.98
N ALA A 68 -32.21 20.91 -11.70
CA ALA A 68 -31.87 20.61 -13.10
C ALA A 68 -31.96 21.89 -13.95
N LEU A 69 -30.90 22.19 -14.68
CA LEU A 69 -30.83 23.35 -15.54
C LEU A 69 -31.49 23.03 -16.88
N VAL A 70 -32.57 23.74 -17.18
CA VAL A 70 -33.28 23.65 -18.46
C VAL A 70 -32.92 24.90 -19.25
N ALA A 71 -32.34 24.71 -20.43
CA ALA A 71 -32.04 25.77 -21.37
C ALA A 71 -32.86 25.58 -22.64
N ILE A 72 -33.46 26.67 -23.13
CA ILE A 72 -34.09 26.71 -24.44
C ILE A 72 -33.41 27.77 -25.30
N GLU A 73 -33.28 27.49 -26.59
CA GLU A 73 -32.56 28.38 -27.51
C GLU A 73 -33.16 28.40 -28.91
N ASN A 74 -33.10 29.57 -29.54
CA ASN A 74 -33.17 29.75 -30.99
C ASN A 74 -32.52 31.09 -31.38
N GLU A 75 -32.51 31.40 -32.67
CA GLU A 75 -31.92 32.65 -33.20
C GLU A 75 -32.60 33.93 -32.67
N ARG A 76 -33.87 33.86 -32.24
CA ARG A 76 -34.68 35.02 -31.83
C ARG A 76 -34.55 35.32 -30.33
N ILE A 77 -34.73 34.32 -29.47
CA ILE A 77 -34.72 34.48 -28.02
C ILE A 77 -33.31 34.33 -27.42
N GLY A 78 -32.32 33.94 -28.24
CA GLY A 78 -31.02 33.51 -27.73
C GLY A 78 -31.15 32.29 -26.82
N THR A 79 -30.13 32.00 -26.02
CA THR A 79 -30.19 30.95 -25.02
C THR A 79 -30.71 31.52 -23.70
N ILE A 80 -31.85 31.01 -23.22
CA ILE A 80 -32.37 31.31 -21.88
C ILE A 80 -32.43 30.04 -21.05
N GLN A 81 -32.14 30.13 -19.76
CA GLN A 81 -32.05 28.97 -18.88
C GLN A 81 -32.68 29.20 -17.52
N LYS A 82 -33.17 28.12 -16.91
CA LYS A 82 -33.80 28.14 -15.59
C LYS A 82 -33.61 26.82 -14.87
N ALA A 83 -33.35 26.88 -13.56
CA ALA A 83 -33.30 25.71 -12.71
C ALA A 83 -34.71 25.21 -12.35
N ALA A 84 -34.88 23.90 -12.36
CA ALA A 84 -36.08 23.24 -11.86
C ALA A 84 -36.20 23.41 -10.32
N ASP A 85 -37.44 23.51 -9.84
CA ASP A 85 -37.73 23.61 -8.41
C ASP A 85 -37.52 22.28 -7.66
N SER A 86 -37.82 22.25 -6.35
CA SER A 86 -37.68 21.05 -5.52
C SER A 86 -38.55 19.86 -5.98
N ASN A 87 -39.59 20.10 -6.79
CA ASN A 87 -40.45 19.08 -7.38
C ASN A 87 -40.07 18.76 -8.84
N GLY A 88 -38.89 19.23 -9.29
CA GLY A 88 -38.40 19.07 -10.66
C GLY A 88 -39.16 19.88 -11.69
N ARG A 89 -40.04 20.81 -11.29
CA ARG A 89 -40.86 21.60 -12.22
C ARG A 89 -40.11 22.83 -12.70
N TRP A 90 -40.33 23.18 -13.96
CA TRP A 90 -39.74 24.37 -14.58
C TRP A 90 -40.74 25.03 -15.52
N GLY A 91 -40.51 26.31 -15.81
CA GLY A 91 -41.33 27.02 -16.79
C GLY A 91 -40.80 28.39 -17.14
N PHE A 92 -40.88 28.68 -18.43
CA PHE A 92 -40.61 29.97 -19.05
C PHE A 92 -41.94 30.59 -19.49
N ARG A 93 -42.18 31.80 -19.03
CA ARG A 93 -43.42 32.56 -19.31
C ARG A 93 -43.08 33.79 -20.13
N ASN A 94 -44.08 34.33 -20.82
CA ASN A 94 -43.98 35.56 -21.60
C ASN A 94 -42.91 35.48 -22.71
N LEU A 95 -42.74 34.29 -23.32
CA LEU A 95 -41.83 34.13 -24.45
C LEU A 95 -42.53 34.58 -25.74
N LEU A 96 -41.91 35.47 -26.50
CA LEU A 96 -42.50 36.03 -27.71
C LEU A 96 -41.89 35.36 -28.96
N PHE A 97 -42.64 34.44 -29.57
CA PHE A 97 -42.23 33.76 -30.80
C PHE A 97 -43.43 33.35 -31.66
N LYS A 98 -43.16 32.95 -32.90
CA LYS A 98 -44.15 32.40 -33.84
C LYS A 98 -44.14 30.87 -33.78
N ASN A 99 -44.85 30.18 -34.67
CA ASN A 99 -44.72 28.72 -34.82
C ASN A 99 -43.30 28.38 -35.33
N GLU A 100 -42.37 28.15 -34.42
CA GLU A 100 -40.96 27.82 -34.68
C GLU A 100 -40.45 26.72 -33.73
N GLU A 101 -39.33 26.08 -34.07
CA GLU A 101 -38.67 25.10 -33.21
C GLU A 101 -37.71 25.78 -32.23
N LEU A 102 -37.69 25.31 -30.98
CA LEU A 102 -36.68 25.68 -30.00
C LEU A 102 -35.78 24.47 -29.72
N GLY A 103 -34.47 24.69 -29.63
CA GLY A 103 -33.56 23.75 -29.01
C GLY A 103 -33.86 23.65 -27.52
N LEU A 104 -33.81 22.44 -26.97
CA LEU A 104 -33.95 22.16 -25.54
C LEU A 104 -32.70 21.42 -25.07
N THR A 105 -32.04 21.94 -24.04
CA THR A 105 -30.97 21.24 -23.34
C THR A 105 -31.34 21.14 -21.87
N ILE A 106 -31.28 19.92 -21.32
CA ILE A 106 -31.50 19.66 -19.90
C ILE A 106 -30.23 19.04 -19.35
N SER A 107 -29.67 19.64 -18.32
CA SER A 107 -28.50 19.14 -17.60
C SER A 107 -28.73 19.17 -16.10
N ALA A 108 -28.16 18.21 -15.40
CA ALA A 108 -28.12 18.17 -13.94
C ALA A 108 -26.84 17.46 -13.51
N GLN A 109 -26.30 17.84 -12.35
CA GLN A 109 -25.11 17.17 -11.81
C GLN A 109 -25.41 15.68 -11.57
N GLY A 110 -24.53 14.81 -12.04
CA GLY A 110 -24.69 13.37 -11.92
C GLY A 110 -25.61 12.73 -12.97
N PHE A 111 -26.05 13.47 -13.99
CA PHE A 111 -26.87 12.97 -15.09
C PHE A 111 -26.26 13.30 -16.45
N LEU A 112 -26.53 12.46 -17.45
CA LEU A 112 -26.18 12.73 -18.84
C LEU A 112 -27.02 13.89 -19.38
N THR A 113 -26.36 14.86 -20.01
CA THR A 113 -27.02 15.99 -20.66
C THR A 113 -27.93 15.50 -21.77
N ARG A 114 -29.21 15.89 -21.71
CA ARG A 114 -30.21 15.54 -22.72
C ARG A 114 -30.47 16.75 -23.62
N LYS A 115 -30.35 16.54 -24.93
CA LYS A 115 -30.73 17.53 -25.94
C LYS A 115 -32.00 17.08 -26.67
N GLY A 116 -32.82 18.04 -27.07
CA GLY A 116 -34.06 17.81 -27.79
C GLY A 116 -34.53 19.06 -28.51
N LYS A 117 -35.72 18.97 -29.10
CA LYS A 117 -36.38 20.09 -29.77
C LYS A 117 -37.81 20.21 -29.26
N ILE A 118 -38.31 21.44 -29.20
CA ILE A 118 -39.69 21.76 -28.82
C ILE A 118 -40.35 22.43 -30.03
N THR A 119 -41.41 21.83 -30.54
CA THR A 119 -42.22 22.42 -31.61
C THR A 119 -43.30 23.31 -31.00
N CYS A 120 -43.25 24.61 -31.30
CA CYS A 120 -44.11 25.58 -30.63
C CYS A 120 -45.42 25.85 -31.37
N THR A 121 -46.38 24.92 -31.30
CA THR A 121 -47.66 25.03 -32.04
C THR A 121 -48.81 25.64 -31.21
N ALA A 122 -48.70 25.71 -29.88
CA ALA A 122 -49.75 26.21 -28.99
C ALA A 122 -49.29 27.35 -28.06
N LYS A 123 -50.24 28.08 -27.45
CA LYS A 123 -49.97 29.14 -26.46
C LYS A 123 -49.38 28.61 -25.15
N ASN A 124 -49.84 27.43 -24.73
CA ASN A 124 -49.32 26.70 -23.57
C ASN A 124 -48.75 25.37 -24.06
N ILE A 125 -47.47 25.12 -23.80
CA ILE A 125 -46.75 23.94 -24.26
C ILE A 125 -46.27 23.16 -23.03
N PRO A 126 -47.07 22.21 -22.53
CA PRO A 126 -46.65 21.32 -21.46
C PRO A 126 -45.74 20.22 -22.02
N ILE A 127 -44.51 20.16 -21.53
CA ILE A 127 -43.61 19.02 -21.76
C ILE A 127 -43.84 18.03 -20.63
N ALA A 128 -44.47 16.90 -20.98
CA ALA A 128 -44.99 15.91 -20.04
C ALA A 128 -43.95 15.56 -18.97
N GLU A 129 -42.85 14.89 -19.33
CA GLU A 129 -41.74 14.60 -18.42
C GLU A 129 -40.44 14.40 -19.21
N CYS A 130 -39.33 14.88 -18.64
CA CYS A 130 -37.99 14.66 -19.18
C CYS A 130 -37.17 13.83 -18.19
N GLY A 131 -37.18 12.51 -18.40
CA GLY A 131 -36.31 11.58 -17.69
C GLY A 131 -34.84 11.78 -18.04
N LEU A 132 -34.02 12.08 -17.05
CA LEU A 132 -32.57 12.09 -17.11
C LEU A 132 -32.01 10.72 -16.70
N ILE A 133 -30.94 10.31 -17.38
CA ILE A 133 -30.20 9.08 -17.08
C ILE A 133 -29.00 9.47 -16.24
N ALA A 134 -28.81 8.84 -15.09
CA ALA A 134 -27.65 9.10 -14.25
C ALA A 134 -26.35 8.79 -15.02
N ASP A 135 -25.34 9.64 -14.88
CA ASP A 135 -24.04 9.43 -15.51
C ASP A 135 -23.32 8.29 -14.76
N PRO A 136 -23.05 7.14 -15.40
CA PRO A 136 -22.39 6.01 -14.75
C PRO A 136 -21.02 6.38 -14.16
N ARG A 137 -20.32 7.36 -14.77
CA ARG A 137 -19.02 7.85 -14.26
C ARG A 137 -19.17 8.55 -12.92
N PHE A 138 -20.25 9.32 -12.76
CA PHE A 138 -20.51 10.07 -11.53
C PHE A 138 -20.95 9.14 -10.39
N ILE A 139 -21.83 8.17 -10.68
CA ILE A 139 -22.23 7.15 -9.70
C ILE A 139 -20.98 6.40 -9.20
N LEU A 140 -20.13 5.96 -10.12
CA LEU A 140 -18.91 5.23 -9.76
C LEU A 140 -17.97 6.06 -8.89
N GLN A 141 -17.76 7.34 -9.24
CA GLN A 141 -16.91 8.22 -8.47
C GLN A 141 -17.37 8.31 -7.01
N ASN A 142 -18.68 8.48 -6.79
CA ASN A 142 -19.25 8.52 -5.44
C ASN A 142 -19.07 7.19 -4.70
N LEU A 143 -19.29 6.06 -5.37
CA LEU A 143 -19.12 4.74 -4.74
C LEU A 143 -17.66 4.46 -4.36
N LEU A 144 -16.70 4.87 -5.20
CA LEU A 144 -15.27 4.76 -4.90
C LEU A 144 -14.85 5.70 -3.76
N GLU A 145 -15.44 6.90 -3.68
CA GLU A 145 -15.21 7.86 -2.60
C GLU A 145 -15.79 7.36 -1.27
N GLU A 146 -16.99 6.78 -1.29
CA GLU A 146 -17.57 6.10 -0.13
C GLU A 146 -16.66 4.96 0.37
N ALA A 147 -16.16 4.12 -0.53
CA ALA A 147 -15.23 3.04 -0.17
C ALA A 147 -13.93 3.59 0.44
N GLU A 148 -13.40 4.69 -0.09
CA GLU A 148 -12.21 5.35 0.44
C GLU A 148 -12.47 5.96 1.83
N ASN A 149 -13.62 6.59 2.05
CA ASN A 149 -14.01 7.11 3.36
C ASN A 149 -14.14 5.99 4.39
N LEU A 150 -14.74 4.85 4.01
CA LEU A 150 -14.79 3.66 4.85
C LEU A 150 -13.39 3.14 5.20
N ARG A 151 -12.49 3.08 4.21
CA ARG A 151 -11.09 2.69 4.42
C ARG A 151 -10.38 3.61 5.42
N GLN A 152 -10.48 4.93 5.22
CA GLN A 152 -9.87 5.93 6.09
C GLN A 152 -10.41 5.89 7.51
N SER A 153 -11.70 5.54 7.69
CA SER A 153 -12.31 5.32 9.01
C SER A 153 -11.91 4.00 9.69
N GLY A 154 -11.06 3.18 9.05
CA GLY A 154 -10.61 1.87 9.56
C GLY A 154 -11.57 0.71 9.30
N LYS A 155 -12.69 0.94 8.61
CA LYS A 155 -13.70 -0.05 8.26
C LYS A 155 -13.34 -0.81 6.98
N ILE A 156 -12.21 -1.51 7.00
CA ILE A 156 -11.60 -2.14 5.82
C ILE A 156 -12.55 -3.16 5.14
N MET A 157 -13.29 -3.95 5.92
CA MET A 157 -14.21 -4.97 5.37
C MET A 157 -15.43 -4.36 4.67
N GLU A 158 -15.98 -3.26 5.20
CA GLU A 158 -17.09 -2.53 4.57
C GLU A 158 -16.61 -1.87 3.28
N ALA A 159 -15.42 -1.27 3.29
CA ALA A 159 -14.78 -0.70 2.11
C ALA A 159 -14.58 -1.76 1.01
N ARG A 160 -14.07 -2.95 1.38
CA ARG A 160 -13.91 -4.07 0.44
C ARG A 160 -15.24 -4.52 -0.16
N HIS A 161 -16.26 -4.75 0.67
CA HIS A 161 -17.58 -5.18 0.18
C HIS A 161 -18.13 -4.19 -0.85
N LYS A 162 -17.97 -2.90 -0.59
CA LYS A 162 -18.37 -1.84 -1.52
C LYS A 162 -17.62 -1.90 -2.85
N LEU A 163 -16.31 -2.14 -2.83
CA LEU A 163 -15.53 -2.35 -4.06
C LEU A 163 -15.96 -3.61 -4.81
N ASP A 164 -16.30 -4.69 -4.10
CA ASP A 164 -16.78 -5.94 -4.72
C ASP A 164 -18.16 -5.75 -5.38
N GLU A 165 -19.02 -4.91 -4.80
CA GLU A 165 -20.28 -4.49 -5.45
C GLU A 165 -20.00 -3.73 -6.74
N ILE A 166 -19.08 -2.77 -6.71
CA ILE A 166 -18.66 -2.00 -7.89
C ILE A 166 -18.10 -2.92 -8.97
N ALA A 167 -17.25 -3.87 -8.60
CA ALA A 167 -16.62 -4.83 -9.52
C ALA A 167 -17.66 -5.68 -10.28
N LYS A 168 -18.80 -5.99 -9.64
CA LYS A 168 -19.91 -6.77 -10.21
C LYS A 168 -20.80 -6.01 -11.16
N MET A 169 -20.74 -4.67 -11.18
CA MET A 169 -21.63 -3.85 -12.03
C MET A 169 -21.34 -3.98 -13.53
N ASP A 170 -20.32 -4.78 -13.93
CA ASP A 170 -19.84 -4.99 -15.31
C ASP A 170 -19.84 -3.70 -16.15
N MET A 171 -19.29 -2.65 -15.54
CA MET A 171 -19.14 -1.36 -16.19
C MET A 171 -17.89 -1.47 -17.06
N GLY A 172 -18.02 -2.07 -18.25
CA GLY A 172 -16.96 -2.55 -19.15
C GLY A 172 -15.98 -1.50 -19.75
N GLY A 173 -15.63 -0.46 -19.01
CA GLY A 173 -14.62 0.54 -19.39
C GLY A 173 -13.27 0.28 -18.70
N SER A 174 -12.18 0.44 -19.44
CA SER A 174 -10.80 0.33 -18.94
C SER A 174 -10.52 1.30 -17.79
N LEU A 175 -10.94 2.57 -17.91
CA LEU A 175 -10.76 3.60 -16.87
C LEU A 175 -11.33 3.17 -15.50
N PHE A 176 -12.48 2.47 -15.51
CA PHE A 176 -13.14 2.02 -14.29
C PHE A 176 -12.36 0.91 -13.60
N ASN A 177 -11.92 -0.07 -14.37
CA ASN A 177 -11.09 -1.18 -13.89
C ASN A 177 -9.74 -0.67 -13.35
N ILE A 178 -9.14 0.32 -14.01
CA ILE A 178 -7.91 0.98 -13.56
C ILE A 178 -8.12 1.70 -12.22
N ALA A 179 -9.19 2.50 -12.10
CA ALA A 179 -9.50 3.20 -10.86
C ALA A 179 -9.75 2.22 -9.71
N LEU A 180 -10.50 1.15 -9.98
CA LEU A 180 -10.82 0.10 -9.01
C LEU A 180 -9.55 -0.66 -8.55
N ALA A 181 -8.63 -0.98 -9.46
CA ALA A 181 -7.34 -1.60 -9.12
C ALA A 181 -6.60 -0.79 -8.05
N SER A 182 -6.47 0.52 -8.26
CA SER A 182 -5.79 1.40 -7.32
C SER A 182 -6.44 1.38 -5.92
N LYS A 183 -7.76 1.24 -5.83
CA LYS A 183 -8.47 1.15 -4.55
C LYS A 183 -8.24 -0.18 -3.86
N TYR A 184 -8.25 -1.29 -4.58
CA TYR A 184 -7.90 -2.59 -4.00
C TYR A 184 -6.45 -2.64 -3.52
N VAL A 185 -5.51 -2.01 -4.24
CA VAL A 185 -4.11 -1.84 -3.77
C VAL A 185 -4.07 -1.09 -2.43
N LEU A 186 -4.81 0.01 -2.30
CA LEU A 186 -4.88 0.78 -1.04
C LEU A 186 -5.50 0.00 0.13
N LEU A 187 -6.32 -1.01 -0.14
CA LEU A 187 -6.86 -1.95 0.86
C LEU A 187 -5.92 -3.12 1.16
N GLY A 188 -4.86 -3.30 0.38
CA GLY A 188 -3.98 -4.46 0.45
C GLY A 188 -4.56 -5.73 -0.16
N ASP A 189 -5.71 -5.66 -0.85
CA ASP A 189 -6.29 -6.80 -1.59
C ASP A 189 -5.63 -6.90 -2.97
N LEU A 190 -4.40 -7.41 -2.98
CA LEU A 190 -3.57 -7.43 -4.17
C LEU A 190 -4.08 -8.41 -5.23
N ASP A 191 -4.87 -9.41 -4.85
CA ASP A 191 -5.45 -10.40 -5.79
C ASP A 191 -6.59 -9.78 -6.60
N SER A 192 -7.56 -9.16 -5.92
CA SER A 192 -8.61 -8.41 -6.62
C SER A 192 -8.03 -7.25 -7.42
N ALA A 193 -7.01 -6.56 -6.89
CA ALA A 193 -6.32 -5.50 -7.63
C ALA A 193 -5.70 -6.01 -8.93
N LEU A 194 -5.02 -7.16 -8.90
CA LEU A 194 -4.38 -7.75 -10.07
C LEU A 194 -5.41 -8.10 -11.15
N GLU A 195 -6.49 -8.78 -10.75
CA GLU A 195 -7.54 -9.21 -11.67
C GLU A 195 -8.18 -8.02 -12.41
N VAL A 196 -8.56 -6.95 -11.68
CA VAL A 196 -9.18 -5.79 -12.30
C VAL A 196 -8.16 -4.94 -13.07
N ALA A 197 -6.90 -4.86 -12.64
CA ALA A 197 -5.85 -4.16 -13.39
C ALA A 197 -5.56 -4.83 -14.75
N GLU A 198 -5.50 -6.17 -14.80
CA GLU A 198 -5.32 -6.94 -16.03
C GLU A 198 -6.52 -6.75 -16.99
N ARG A 199 -7.74 -6.80 -16.46
CA ARG A 199 -8.96 -6.47 -17.23
C ARG A 199 -8.89 -5.05 -17.79
N GLY A 200 -8.50 -4.08 -16.97
CA GLY A 200 -8.34 -2.68 -17.36
C GLY A 200 -7.30 -2.48 -18.47
N LEU A 201 -6.14 -3.13 -18.36
CA LEU A 201 -5.09 -3.09 -19.39
C LEU A 201 -5.58 -3.68 -20.72
N ASN A 202 -6.27 -4.82 -20.67
CA ASN A 202 -6.78 -5.48 -21.88
C ASN A 202 -7.78 -4.60 -22.63
N LEU A 203 -8.71 -3.98 -21.91
CA LEU A 203 -9.67 -3.03 -22.48
C LEU A 203 -8.98 -1.77 -23.02
N ALA A 204 -7.97 -1.24 -22.31
CA ALA A 204 -7.23 -0.05 -22.72
C ALA A 204 -6.41 -0.30 -23.99
N ARG A 205 -5.80 -1.48 -24.12
CA ARG A 205 -5.11 -1.91 -25.33
C ARG A 205 -6.07 -2.09 -26.50
N TYR A 206 -7.25 -2.65 -26.26
CA TYR A 206 -8.30 -2.77 -27.28
C TYR A 206 -8.76 -1.40 -27.80
N SER A 207 -8.95 -0.43 -26.90
CA SER A 207 -9.30 0.95 -27.27
C SER A 207 -8.12 1.79 -27.76
N GLN A 208 -6.89 1.24 -27.73
CA GLN A 208 -5.64 1.92 -28.07
C GLN A 208 -5.47 3.28 -27.36
N ASP A 209 -5.90 3.38 -26.11
CA ASP A 209 -5.79 4.62 -25.32
C ASP A 209 -4.45 4.61 -24.55
N PRO A 210 -3.44 5.38 -24.96
CA PRO A 210 -2.12 5.36 -24.34
C PRO A 210 -2.12 5.85 -22.88
N VAL A 211 -3.08 6.71 -22.50
CA VAL A 211 -3.22 7.18 -21.11
C VAL A 211 -3.68 6.05 -20.22
N GLN A 212 -4.70 5.31 -20.65
CA GLN A 212 -5.25 4.20 -19.88
C GLN A 212 -4.33 2.99 -19.88
N ILE A 213 -3.65 2.69 -20.99
CA ILE A 213 -2.63 1.62 -21.05
C ILE A 213 -1.54 1.89 -20.01
N ARG A 214 -1.00 3.11 -20.00
CA ARG A 214 0.02 3.52 -19.04
C ARG A 214 -0.45 3.38 -17.59
N GLN A 215 -1.63 3.92 -17.24
CA GLN A 215 -2.14 3.84 -15.87
C GLN A 215 -2.37 2.39 -15.41
N ALA A 216 -2.84 1.52 -16.31
CA ALA A 216 -3.01 0.11 -16.01
C ALA A 216 -1.65 -0.59 -15.78
N LEU A 217 -0.65 -0.30 -16.61
CA LEU A 217 0.72 -0.81 -16.44
C LEU A 217 1.36 -0.31 -15.13
N GLU A 218 1.21 0.96 -14.79
CA GLU A 218 1.68 1.50 -13.51
C GLU A 218 1.02 0.79 -12.32
N ASN A 219 -0.30 0.56 -12.37
CA ASN A 219 -1.00 -0.20 -11.33
C ASN A 219 -0.46 -1.64 -11.23
N LEU A 220 -0.21 -2.31 -12.36
CA LEU A 220 0.36 -3.66 -12.35
C LEU A 220 1.78 -3.66 -11.76
N GLY A 221 2.61 -2.69 -12.14
CA GLY A 221 3.94 -2.49 -11.56
C GLY A 221 3.87 -2.27 -10.04
N ASP A 222 2.97 -1.39 -9.59
CA ASP A 222 2.73 -1.13 -8.17
C ASP A 222 2.25 -2.40 -7.46
N ILE A 223 1.28 -3.13 -8.00
CA ILE A 223 0.79 -4.40 -7.46
C ILE A 223 1.95 -5.39 -7.29
N LYS A 224 2.84 -5.49 -8.29
CA LYS A 224 4.03 -6.34 -8.20
C LYS A 224 5.03 -5.84 -7.15
N LEU A 225 5.22 -4.53 -7.01
CA LEU A 225 6.02 -3.96 -5.91
C LEU A 225 5.43 -4.29 -4.54
N HIS A 226 4.11 -4.15 -4.38
CA HIS A 226 3.39 -4.48 -3.14
C HIS A 226 3.43 -5.98 -2.82
N ARG A 227 3.58 -6.83 -3.83
CA ARG A 227 3.85 -8.27 -3.69
C ARG A 227 5.34 -8.59 -3.51
N PHE A 228 6.21 -7.58 -3.51
CA PHE A 228 7.68 -7.73 -3.44
C PHE A 228 8.27 -8.50 -4.64
N GLU A 229 7.51 -8.62 -5.72
CA GLU A 229 7.91 -9.23 -6.98
C GLU A 229 8.70 -8.22 -7.84
N PHE A 230 9.77 -7.63 -7.30
CA PHE A 230 10.48 -6.47 -7.90
C PHE A 230 10.95 -6.71 -9.34
N ARG A 231 11.47 -7.91 -9.63
CA ARG A 231 11.91 -8.29 -10.99
C ARG A 231 10.76 -8.28 -12.00
N LYS A 232 9.54 -8.59 -11.54
CA LYS A 232 8.33 -8.57 -12.37
C LYS A 232 7.68 -7.19 -12.42
N ALA A 233 7.91 -6.33 -11.42
CA ALA A 233 7.43 -4.96 -11.42
C ALA A 233 8.13 -4.10 -12.50
N LEU A 234 9.45 -4.24 -12.61
CA LEU A 234 10.28 -3.46 -13.52
C LEU A 234 9.78 -3.42 -14.98
N PRO A 235 9.46 -4.55 -15.66
CA PRO A 235 9.00 -4.51 -17.04
C PRO A 235 7.69 -3.74 -17.23
N PHE A 236 6.76 -3.75 -16.26
CA PHE A 236 5.52 -2.98 -16.35
C PHE A 236 5.78 -1.47 -16.31
N PHE A 237 6.67 -1.01 -15.42
CA PHE A 237 7.02 0.42 -15.38
C PHE A 237 7.82 0.86 -16.62
N MET A 238 8.70 0.00 -17.14
CA MET A 238 9.40 0.29 -18.39
C MET A 238 8.44 0.40 -19.58
N GLU A 239 7.48 -0.52 -19.71
CA GLU A 239 6.45 -0.44 -20.75
C GLU A 239 5.57 0.81 -20.58
N ALA A 240 5.23 1.19 -19.34
CA ALA A 240 4.51 2.43 -19.05
C ALA A 240 5.31 3.68 -19.47
N LEU A 241 6.64 3.64 -19.34
CA LEU A 241 7.54 4.74 -19.72
C LEU A 241 7.60 4.92 -21.24
N GLU A 242 7.52 3.83 -22.00
CA GLU A 242 7.46 3.83 -23.47
C GLU A 242 6.19 4.50 -24.02
N GLN A 243 5.12 4.62 -23.21
CA GLN A 243 3.90 5.36 -23.57
C GLN A 243 4.07 6.90 -23.46
N GLU A 244 5.31 7.38 -23.27
CA GLU A 244 5.68 8.80 -23.11
C GLU A 244 4.76 9.58 -22.15
N PRO A 245 4.79 9.24 -20.84
CA PRO A 245 3.96 9.90 -19.84
C PRO A 245 4.24 11.41 -19.73
N PRO A 246 3.22 12.23 -19.44
CA PRO A 246 3.47 13.62 -19.04
C PRO A 246 4.22 13.73 -17.69
N ASN A 247 4.11 12.72 -16.82
CA ASN A 247 4.75 12.58 -15.51
C ASN A 247 5.96 11.63 -15.55
N LYS A 248 6.78 11.73 -16.60
CA LYS A 248 7.94 10.85 -16.85
C LYS A 248 8.95 10.83 -15.70
N ASP A 249 9.11 11.96 -15.02
CA ASP A 249 9.95 12.13 -13.84
C ASP A 249 9.56 11.17 -12.71
N GLN A 250 8.27 11.11 -12.34
CA GLN A 250 7.77 10.25 -11.28
C GLN A 250 7.91 8.76 -11.62
N LEU A 251 7.66 8.39 -12.87
CA LEU A 251 7.81 7.01 -13.31
C LEU A 251 9.29 6.56 -13.32
N LEU A 252 10.21 7.46 -13.66
CA LEU A 252 11.65 7.22 -13.54
C LEU A 252 12.10 7.05 -12.08
N VAL A 253 11.49 7.77 -11.13
CA VAL A 253 11.71 7.54 -9.69
C VAL A 253 11.26 6.12 -9.31
N LYS A 254 10.04 5.70 -9.69
CA LYS A 254 9.58 4.33 -9.42
C LYS A 254 10.51 3.27 -9.99
N ILE A 255 10.99 3.45 -11.23
CA ILE A 255 11.95 2.54 -11.87
C ILE A 255 13.28 2.53 -11.11
N ALA A 256 13.77 3.70 -10.70
CA ALA A 256 15.00 3.83 -9.91
C ALA A 256 14.86 3.15 -8.53
N ASP A 257 13.71 3.31 -7.87
CA ASP A 257 13.38 2.62 -6.62
C ASP A 257 13.40 1.10 -6.81
N VAL A 258 12.81 0.59 -7.90
CA VAL A 258 12.84 -0.85 -8.21
C VAL A 258 14.28 -1.32 -8.42
N HIS A 259 15.09 -0.56 -9.16
CA HIS A 259 16.51 -0.87 -9.33
C HIS A 259 17.27 -0.86 -8.00
N LEU A 260 16.99 0.10 -7.12
CA LEU A 260 17.59 0.15 -5.79
C LEU A 260 17.21 -1.07 -4.96
N LEU A 261 15.92 -1.48 -4.98
CA LEU A 261 15.41 -2.68 -4.31
C LEU A 261 16.04 -3.96 -4.87
N LEU A 262 16.38 -3.98 -6.17
CA LEU A 262 17.13 -5.06 -6.83
C LEU A 262 18.65 -4.99 -6.58
N ASN A 263 19.13 -4.08 -5.74
CA ASN A 263 20.54 -3.77 -5.49
C ASN A 263 21.34 -3.35 -6.74
N GLN A 264 20.65 -2.84 -7.77
CA GLN A 264 21.24 -2.29 -8.99
C GLN A 264 21.46 -0.79 -8.81
N LYS A 265 22.35 -0.45 -7.88
CA LYS A 265 22.50 0.92 -7.39
C LYS A 265 22.91 1.88 -8.51
N GLU A 266 23.72 1.44 -9.47
CA GLU A 266 24.15 2.21 -10.64
C GLU A 266 22.94 2.65 -11.47
N SER A 267 22.06 1.70 -11.79
CA SER A 267 20.84 1.94 -12.53
C SER A 267 19.88 2.85 -11.74
N ALA A 268 19.80 2.68 -10.43
CA ALA A 268 18.99 3.53 -9.56
C ALA A 268 19.48 4.98 -9.56
N VAL A 269 20.78 5.22 -9.33
CA VAL A 269 21.37 6.56 -9.32
C VAL A 269 21.21 7.26 -10.68
N GLU A 270 21.42 6.54 -11.78
CA GLU A 270 21.19 7.11 -13.11
C GLU A 270 19.71 7.45 -13.33
N GLY A 271 18.79 6.59 -12.88
CA GLY A 271 17.36 6.82 -12.92
C GLY A 271 16.94 8.08 -12.14
N TYR A 272 17.36 8.21 -10.88
CA TYR A 272 17.09 9.40 -10.06
C TYR A 272 17.65 10.67 -10.68
N ARG A 273 18.88 10.63 -11.21
CA ARG A 273 19.48 11.78 -11.91
C ARG A 273 18.70 12.16 -13.16
N LYS A 274 18.20 11.18 -13.93
CA LYS A 274 17.30 11.44 -15.06
C LYS A 274 16.00 12.11 -14.60
N ALA A 275 15.38 11.62 -13.52
CA ALA A 275 14.17 12.22 -12.96
C ALA A 275 14.40 13.67 -12.50
N MET A 276 15.48 13.94 -11.76
CA MET A 276 15.85 15.29 -11.31
C MET A 276 16.14 16.26 -12.47
N ARG A 277 16.71 15.78 -13.58
CA ARG A 277 16.92 16.62 -14.79
C ARG A 277 15.60 17.01 -15.45
N LEU A 278 14.59 16.15 -15.40
CA LEU A 278 13.26 16.44 -15.95
C LEU A 278 12.45 17.34 -15.02
N ASN A 279 12.60 17.15 -13.71
CA ASN A 279 11.92 17.94 -12.70
C ASN A 279 12.91 18.36 -11.59
N PRO A 280 13.49 19.57 -11.69
CA PRO A 280 14.44 20.08 -10.70
C PRO A 280 13.88 20.17 -9.27
N GLU A 281 12.56 20.23 -9.07
CA GLU A 281 11.97 20.24 -7.72
C GLU A 281 12.22 18.94 -6.95
N LEU A 282 12.47 17.83 -7.67
CA LEU A 282 12.83 16.55 -7.07
C LEU A 282 14.25 16.54 -6.49
N GLU A 283 15.09 17.53 -6.78
CA GLU A 283 16.46 17.60 -6.25
C GLU A 283 16.46 17.60 -4.72
N LYS A 284 15.59 18.39 -4.09
CA LYS A 284 15.49 18.44 -2.64
C LYS A 284 15.06 17.09 -2.03
N GLN A 285 14.27 16.30 -2.77
CA GLN A 285 13.76 15.01 -2.31
C GLN A 285 14.80 13.89 -2.49
N LEU A 286 15.45 13.84 -3.66
CA LEU A 286 16.27 12.70 -4.07
C LEU A 286 17.77 12.91 -3.88
N GLN A 287 18.26 14.14 -3.71
CA GLN A 287 19.70 14.40 -3.56
C GLN A 287 20.31 13.70 -2.34
N GLY A 288 19.58 13.64 -1.23
CA GLY A 288 19.98 12.89 -0.03
C GLY A 288 20.01 11.38 -0.25
N GLU A 289 19.04 10.84 -0.98
CA GLU A 289 18.99 9.41 -1.33
C GLU A 289 20.13 9.04 -2.28
N VAL A 290 20.34 9.82 -3.34
CA VAL A 290 21.46 9.63 -4.28
C VAL A 290 22.79 9.71 -3.55
N ALA A 291 22.99 10.70 -2.67
CA ALA A 291 24.20 10.83 -1.86
C ALA A 291 24.38 9.66 -0.88
N GLY A 292 23.30 9.17 -0.26
CA GLY A 292 23.31 8.00 0.61
C GLY A 292 23.65 6.71 -0.15
N ILE A 293 23.11 6.56 -1.36
CA ILE A 293 23.42 5.44 -2.24
C ILE A 293 24.90 5.51 -2.64
N THR A 294 25.38 6.63 -3.18
CA THR A 294 26.77 6.75 -3.67
C THR A 294 27.81 6.70 -2.56
N SER A 295 27.56 7.29 -1.39
CA SER A 295 28.43 7.15 -0.22
C SER A 295 28.46 5.70 0.29
N GLY A 296 27.35 4.98 0.21
CA GLY A 296 27.26 3.54 0.47
C GLY A 296 27.96 2.64 -0.56
N TRP A 297 28.36 3.16 -1.74
CA TRP A 297 29.25 2.43 -2.67
C TRP A 297 30.70 2.50 -2.21
N THR A 298 31.10 3.65 -1.66
CA THR A 298 32.39 3.84 -1.01
C THR A 298 32.46 3.15 0.37
N GLU A 299 31.32 2.97 1.05
CA GLU A 299 31.21 2.24 2.33
C GLU A 299 30.55 0.86 2.18
N ASN A 300 31.06 0.03 1.25
CA ASN A 300 30.69 -1.37 1.18
C ASN A 300 31.34 -2.18 2.34
N LYS A 301 30.99 -1.84 3.58
CA LYS A 301 31.46 -2.47 4.83
C LYS A 301 30.50 -3.52 5.42
N VAL A 302 29.51 -3.97 4.66
CA VAL A 302 28.67 -5.14 5.04
C VAL A 302 29.19 -6.42 4.40
N VAL A 303 29.79 -6.34 3.21
CA VAL A 303 30.60 -7.44 2.66
C VAL A 303 31.89 -7.61 3.47
N GLU A 304 32.44 -6.54 4.04
CA GLU A 304 33.50 -6.69 5.05
C GLU A 304 32.98 -7.26 6.36
N ARG A 305 31.71 -7.14 6.75
CA ARG A 305 31.23 -7.76 8.00
C ARG A 305 31.10 -9.27 7.85
N ASP A 306 30.54 -9.77 6.75
CA ASP A 306 30.47 -11.21 6.48
C ASP A 306 31.83 -11.80 6.08
N ARG A 307 32.68 -11.03 5.37
CA ARG A 307 34.05 -11.43 5.03
C ARG A 307 35.01 -11.29 6.21
N ASN A 308 34.76 -10.38 7.15
CA ASN A 308 35.45 -10.29 8.44
C ASN A 308 34.85 -11.23 9.48
N GLU A 309 33.60 -11.70 9.37
CA GLU A 309 33.04 -12.77 10.22
C GLU A 309 33.50 -14.14 9.71
N LYS A 310 33.70 -14.29 8.39
CA LYS A 310 34.33 -15.46 7.78
C LYS A 310 35.85 -15.46 7.97
N LYS A 311 36.54 -14.34 7.76
CA LYS A 311 37.96 -14.18 8.14
C LYS A 311 38.13 -14.23 9.66
N ALA A 312 37.26 -13.66 10.49
CA ALA A 312 37.32 -13.84 11.95
C ALA A 312 36.89 -15.25 12.38
N GLY A 313 36.15 -16.00 11.58
CA GLY A 313 35.87 -17.42 11.81
C GLY A 313 37.11 -18.28 11.51
N GLU A 314 37.77 -18.02 10.39
CA GLU A 314 39.01 -18.68 9.96
C GLU A 314 40.22 -18.24 10.83
N GLN A 315 40.24 -16.97 11.26
CA GLN A 315 41.25 -16.37 12.12
C GLN A 315 40.96 -16.66 13.60
N ALA A 316 39.71 -16.81 14.03
CA ALA A 316 39.38 -17.40 15.34
C ALA A 316 39.72 -18.89 15.36
N GLU A 317 39.57 -19.64 14.26
CA GLU A 317 40.06 -21.02 14.16
C GLU A 317 41.58 -21.12 14.21
N ALA A 318 42.30 -20.17 13.60
CA ALA A 318 43.76 -20.07 13.66
C ALA A 318 44.28 -19.57 15.03
N GLU A 319 43.59 -18.60 15.67
CA GLU A 319 43.89 -18.13 17.04
C GLU A 319 43.47 -19.14 18.12
N LEU A 320 42.49 -20.01 17.82
CA LEU A 320 42.09 -21.15 18.68
C LEU A 320 43.22 -22.16 18.88
N ALA A 321 44.15 -22.26 17.95
CA ALA A 321 45.23 -23.25 17.95
C ALA A 321 46.40 -22.88 18.89
N VAL A 322 46.42 -21.68 19.48
CA VAL A 322 47.62 -21.14 20.20
C VAL A 322 47.32 -20.67 21.63
N MET A 323 46.24 -21.14 22.27
CA MET A 323 45.94 -20.78 23.67
C MET A 323 46.34 -21.87 24.70
N PRO A 324 46.89 -21.49 25.87
CA PRO A 324 47.11 -22.41 26.99
C PRO A 324 45.77 -22.88 27.60
N ASP A 325 45.80 -24.03 28.27
CA ASP A 325 44.72 -24.98 28.61
C ASP A 325 43.25 -24.46 28.64
N ARG A 326 42.66 -24.23 27.46
CA ARG A 326 41.22 -23.91 27.30
C ARG A 326 40.30 -25.04 27.75
N ASN A 327 40.78 -26.27 27.81
CA ASN A 327 39.96 -27.43 28.13
C ASN A 327 39.56 -27.40 29.59
N GLU A 328 40.47 -27.10 30.52
CA GLU A 328 40.13 -26.95 31.94
C GLU A 328 39.12 -25.83 32.19
N THR A 329 39.30 -24.68 31.52
CA THR A 329 38.37 -23.54 31.63
C THR A 329 36.99 -23.92 31.10
N LEU A 330 36.92 -24.55 29.93
CA LEU A 330 35.65 -24.99 29.34
C LEU A 330 34.95 -26.02 30.24
N VAL A 331 35.68 -27.02 30.75
CA VAL A 331 35.13 -28.03 31.67
C VAL A 331 34.57 -27.38 32.95
N SER A 332 35.33 -26.45 33.53
CA SER A 332 34.90 -25.71 34.73
C SER A 332 33.63 -24.89 34.47
N VAL A 333 33.58 -24.16 33.36
CA VAL A 333 32.42 -23.33 33.01
C VAL A 333 31.21 -24.18 32.67
N LEU A 334 31.36 -25.29 31.93
CA LEU A 334 30.25 -26.20 31.64
C LEU A 334 29.69 -26.82 32.92
N LYS A 335 30.54 -27.20 33.88
CA LYS A 335 30.07 -27.70 35.19
C LYS A 335 29.21 -26.66 35.91
N LYS A 336 29.67 -25.41 35.98
CA LYS A 336 28.93 -24.30 36.61
C LYS A 336 27.63 -23.99 35.86
N SER A 337 27.66 -23.97 34.53
CA SER A 337 26.48 -23.74 33.69
C SER A 337 25.43 -24.84 33.86
N ALA A 338 25.84 -26.09 34.06
CA ALA A 338 24.92 -27.19 34.39
C ALA A 338 24.24 -26.97 35.75
N GLU A 339 25.00 -26.62 36.79
CA GLU A 339 24.45 -26.31 38.12
C GLU A 339 23.54 -25.08 38.09
N TYR A 340 23.88 -24.08 37.28
CA TYR A 340 23.04 -22.91 37.02
C TYR A 340 21.73 -23.30 36.31
N ALA A 341 21.81 -24.13 35.27
CA ALA A 341 20.66 -24.60 34.50
C ALA A 341 19.66 -25.38 35.37
N GLU A 342 20.13 -26.28 36.23
CA GLU A 342 19.29 -27.05 37.18
C GLU A 342 18.49 -26.13 38.13
N LYS A 343 19.14 -25.07 38.64
CA LYS A 343 18.48 -24.04 39.48
C LYS A 343 17.46 -23.24 38.68
N LEU A 344 17.79 -22.87 37.44
CA LEU A 344 16.91 -22.11 36.55
C LEU A 344 15.68 -22.92 36.15
N GLU A 345 15.84 -24.19 35.83
CA GLU A 345 14.76 -25.13 35.50
C GLU A 345 13.71 -25.17 36.62
N THR A 346 14.15 -25.30 37.86
CA THR A 346 13.28 -25.32 39.04
C THR A 346 12.54 -23.99 39.24
N ALA A 347 13.18 -22.87 38.89
CA ALA A 347 12.61 -21.54 39.03
C ALA A 347 11.69 -21.13 37.86
N ALA A 348 11.81 -21.79 36.70
CA ALA A 348 11.10 -21.43 35.47
C ALA A 348 9.57 -21.53 35.58
N PHE A 349 9.05 -22.35 36.50
CA PHE A 349 7.61 -22.54 36.75
C PHE A 349 7.02 -21.60 37.81
N ARG A 350 7.84 -20.71 38.39
CA ARG A 350 7.51 -19.98 39.63
C ARG A 350 7.38 -18.46 39.45
N TYR A 351 6.97 -18.03 38.25
CA TYR A 351 6.71 -16.62 37.99
C TYR A 351 5.57 -16.39 37.00
N VAL A 352 4.95 -15.23 37.12
CA VAL A 352 4.16 -14.57 36.06
C VAL A 352 4.87 -13.28 35.67
N CYS A 353 4.76 -12.85 34.42
CA CYS A 353 5.29 -11.57 33.98
C CYS A 353 4.44 -10.96 32.86
N ILE A 354 4.67 -9.68 32.58
CA ILE A 354 4.11 -9.03 31.40
C ILE A 354 5.05 -9.25 30.21
N GLU A 355 4.52 -9.82 29.14
CA GLU A 355 5.20 -9.98 27.85
C GLU A 355 4.59 -8.97 26.85
N ASP A 356 5.35 -7.93 26.54
CA ASP A 356 5.05 -6.98 25.47
C ASP A 356 5.71 -7.48 24.16
N VAL A 357 4.93 -7.61 23.10
CA VAL A 357 5.36 -8.14 21.80
C VAL A 357 5.11 -7.11 20.72
N ILE A 358 6.15 -6.74 19.98
CA ILE A 358 6.07 -5.85 18.83
C ILE A 358 6.43 -6.68 17.59
N GLU A 359 5.45 -6.90 16.73
CA GLU A 359 5.60 -7.61 15.46
C GLU A 359 5.58 -6.60 14.33
N SER A 360 6.54 -6.72 13.41
CA SER A 360 6.65 -5.87 12.23
C SER A 360 6.87 -6.74 10.98
N THR A 361 6.07 -6.51 9.95
CA THR A 361 6.26 -7.09 8.60
C THR A 361 6.81 -6.00 7.70
N TRP A 362 7.85 -6.32 6.93
CA TRP A 362 8.59 -5.41 6.05
C TRP A 362 8.99 -4.09 6.75
N PRO A 363 9.72 -4.17 7.87
CA PRO A 363 10.09 -2.98 8.62
C PRO A 363 10.89 -2.01 7.74
N ASN A 364 10.55 -0.73 7.84
CA ASN A 364 11.10 0.38 7.03
C ASN A 364 10.60 0.44 5.57
N MET A 365 9.59 -0.35 5.19
CA MET A 365 8.91 -0.21 3.89
C MET A 365 7.59 0.59 4.03
N PRO A 366 7.10 1.26 2.97
CA PRO A 366 5.86 2.05 2.99
C PRO A 366 4.60 1.26 3.41
N TYR A 367 4.67 -0.07 3.31
CA TYR A 367 3.57 -1.01 3.62
C TYR A 367 3.86 -1.84 4.87
N ALA A 368 4.72 -1.33 5.76
CA ALA A 368 5.08 -2.03 6.98
C ALA A 368 3.86 -2.25 7.89
N GLY A 369 3.53 -3.50 8.14
CA GLY A 369 2.54 -3.87 9.14
C GLY A 369 3.18 -3.81 10.52
N LYS A 370 2.50 -3.25 11.52
CA LYS A 370 2.97 -3.26 12.91
C LYS A 370 1.85 -3.67 13.86
N ASN A 371 2.07 -4.74 14.61
CA ASN A 371 1.18 -5.18 15.68
C ASN A 371 1.89 -5.09 17.03
N GLN A 372 1.14 -4.68 18.05
CA GLN A 372 1.59 -4.60 19.43
C GLN A 372 0.64 -5.42 20.29
N TYR A 373 1.19 -6.41 20.99
CA TYR A 373 0.46 -7.27 21.89
C TYR A 373 1.00 -7.10 23.30
N ARG A 374 0.11 -7.17 24.28
CA ARG A 374 0.49 -7.25 25.69
C ARG A 374 -0.16 -8.47 26.30
N TYR A 375 0.65 -9.35 26.87
CA TYR A 375 0.20 -10.57 27.54
C TYR A 375 0.54 -10.55 29.02
N ASP A 376 -0.34 -11.14 29.81
CA ASP A 376 0.01 -11.76 31.09
C ASP A 376 0.50 -13.17 30.77
N PHE A 377 1.77 -13.43 31.07
CA PHE A 377 2.53 -14.60 30.62
C PHE A 377 3.03 -15.42 31.81
N GLN A 378 2.91 -16.74 31.67
CA GLN A 378 3.45 -17.71 32.62
C GLN A 378 3.83 -19.00 31.89
N ILE A 379 4.85 -19.67 32.39
CA ILE A 379 5.15 -21.05 32.02
C ILE A 379 4.54 -21.97 33.07
N ILE A 380 3.73 -22.93 32.63
CA ILE A 380 3.17 -23.99 33.46
C ILE A 380 3.67 -25.34 32.97
N GLY A 381 3.86 -26.28 33.88
CA GLY A 381 4.31 -27.62 33.51
C GLY A 381 3.91 -28.68 34.52
N ASN A 382 3.89 -29.92 34.04
CA ASN A 382 3.81 -31.14 34.84
C ASN A 382 4.87 -32.12 34.33
N ASN A 383 4.99 -33.31 34.96
CA ASN A 383 6.01 -34.31 34.63
C ASN A 383 5.97 -34.87 33.18
N LYS A 384 5.02 -34.44 32.35
CA LYS A 384 4.85 -34.90 30.96
C LYS A 384 4.78 -33.77 29.93
N THR A 385 4.45 -32.54 30.33
CA THR A 385 4.12 -31.45 29.41
C THR A 385 4.44 -30.09 30.01
N ILE A 386 4.97 -29.21 29.17
CA ILE A 386 5.28 -27.82 29.50
C ILE A 386 4.60 -26.93 28.48
N VAL A 387 3.90 -25.92 28.98
CA VAL A 387 3.02 -25.07 28.18
C VAL A 387 3.24 -23.61 28.56
N GLU A 388 3.38 -22.76 27.55
CA GLU A 388 3.29 -21.32 27.72
C GLU A 388 1.82 -20.89 27.81
N GLN A 389 1.44 -20.29 28.93
CA GLN A 389 0.11 -19.74 29.13
C GLN A 389 0.14 -18.21 28.94
N ARG A 390 -0.76 -17.72 28.08
CA ARG A 390 -0.93 -16.29 27.81
C ARG A 390 -2.37 -15.85 27.97
N LYS A 391 -2.57 -14.71 28.63
CA LYS A 391 -3.83 -13.96 28.59
C LYS A 391 -3.57 -12.62 27.91
N LEU A 392 -4.22 -12.39 26.76
CA LEU A 392 -4.10 -11.14 26.00
C LEU A 392 -4.81 -10.02 26.75
N LEU A 393 -4.03 -9.01 27.17
CA LEU A 393 -4.48 -7.83 27.90
C LEU A 393 -4.75 -6.64 26.98
N SER A 394 -3.97 -6.47 25.91
CA SER A 394 -4.24 -5.46 24.89
C SER A 394 -3.68 -5.83 23.52
N LEU A 395 -4.35 -5.37 22.47
CA LEU A 395 -3.94 -5.48 21.06
C LEU A 395 -3.99 -4.09 20.42
N ASN A 396 -2.86 -3.58 19.92
CA ASN A 396 -2.76 -2.27 19.25
C ASN A 396 -3.39 -1.14 20.07
N GLY A 397 -3.18 -1.14 21.39
CA GLY A 397 -3.75 -0.16 22.33
C GLY A 397 -5.18 -0.45 22.80
N LEU A 398 -5.91 -1.35 22.13
CA LEU A 398 -7.26 -1.75 22.54
C LEU A 398 -7.19 -2.75 23.70
N LYS A 399 -7.98 -2.52 24.75
CA LYS A 399 -8.06 -3.41 25.90
C LYS A 399 -8.75 -4.72 25.53
N MET A 400 -8.14 -5.83 25.92
CA MET A 400 -8.60 -7.19 25.65
C MET A 400 -8.74 -7.98 26.96
N ASN A 401 -9.45 -9.11 26.90
CA ASN A 401 -9.54 -10.05 28.02
C ASN A 401 -9.68 -11.49 27.49
N LYS A 402 -8.74 -11.92 26.65
CA LYS A 402 -8.77 -13.25 26.04
C LYS A 402 -7.78 -14.18 26.74
N ARG A 403 -8.31 -15.18 27.45
CA ARG A 403 -7.51 -16.25 28.09
C ARG A 403 -7.01 -17.26 27.06
N ASN A 404 -5.92 -17.96 27.38
CA ASN A 404 -5.29 -18.99 26.54
C ASN A 404 -5.07 -18.51 25.10
N ALA A 405 -4.62 -17.27 24.96
CA ALA A 405 -4.35 -16.67 23.67
C ALA A 405 -3.14 -17.38 23.04
N LYS A 406 -3.32 -17.99 21.87
CA LYS A 406 -2.19 -18.48 21.08
C LYS A 406 -1.35 -17.28 20.64
N GLN A 407 -0.03 -17.43 20.72
CA GLN A 407 0.90 -16.48 20.16
C GLN A 407 0.68 -16.40 18.64
N LYS A 408 0.52 -15.19 18.12
CA LYS A 408 0.16 -14.96 16.71
C LYS A 408 1.37 -14.77 15.78
N THR A 409 2.57 -14.83 16.33
CA THR A 409 3.80 -14.59 15.56
C THR A 409 4.00 -15.69 14.54
N VAL A 410 4.53 -15.30 13.37
CA VAL A 410 4.81 -16.21 12.23
C VAL A 410 5.73 -17.38 12.65
N PHE A 411 6.59 -17.14 13.63
CA PHE A 411 7.53 -18.12 14.17
C PHE A 411 7.22 -18.45 15.62
N GLN A 412 7.49 -19.69 16.00
CA GLN A 412 7.57 -20.10 17.39
C GLN A 412 9.05 -20.25 17.74
N SER A 413 9.51 -19.37 18.62
CA SER A 413 10.81 -19.54 19.25
C SER A 413 10.71 -20.62 20.33
N HIS A 414 11.80 -21.33 20.56
CA HIS A 414 11.89 -22.33 21.62
C HIS A 414 11.62 -21.70 22.99
N LEU A 415 11.17 -22.50 23.96
CA LEU A 415 10.86 -22.03 25.31
C LEU A 415 12.05 -21.26 25.90
N LYS A 416 11.94 -19.92 25.94
CA LYS A 416 13.08 -19.01 26.10
C LYS A 416 13.87 -19.28 27.38
N THR A 417 13.17 -19.53 28.48
CA THR A 417 13.78 -19.84 29.78
C THR A 417 14.48 -21.22 29.77
N PHE A 418 13.95 -22.19 29.03
CA PHE A 418 14.51 -23.55 28.95
C PHE A 418 15.63 -23.68 27.92
N ALA A 419 15.81 -22.72 27.01
CA ALA A 419 16.95 -22.69 26.10
C ALA A 419 18.31 -22.92 26.80
N VAL A 420 18.48 -22.37 28.01
CA VAL A 420 19.67 -22.61 28.84
C VAL A 420 19.77 -24.07 29.30
N VAL A 421 18.64 -24.66 29.71
CA VAL A 421 18.56 -26.05 30.18
C VAL A 421 18.82 -27.02 29.04
N ASP A 422 18.23 -26.76 27.86
CA ASP A 422 18.41 -27.59 26.67
C ASP A 422 19.85 -27.58 26.17
N LEU A 423 20.50 -26.41 26.16
CA LEU A 423 21.85 -26.27 25.61
C LEU A 423 22.98 -26.55 26.60
N LEU A 424 22.78 -26.30 27.90
CA LEU A 424 23.86 -26.32 28.91
C LEU A 424 23.55 -27.19 30.13
N GLY A 425 22.35 -27.76 30.24
CA GLY A 425 21.98 -28.66 31.34
C GLY A 425 22.80 -29.95 31.35
N ARG A 426 23.05 -30.49 32.55
CA ARG A 426 23.93 -31.65 32.78
C ARG A 426 23.59 -32.85 31.89
N GLU A 427 22.32 -33.18 31.78
CA GLU A 427 21.81 -34.33 31.00
C GLU A 427 21.96 -34.12 29.49
N ASN A 428 22.02 -32.85 29.04
CA ASN A 428 22.10 -32.50 27.63
C ASN A 428 23.53 -32.26 27.14
N GLN A 429 24.49 -31.96 28.02
CA GLN A 429 25.88 -31.70 27.62
C GLN A 429 26.51 -32.85 26.83
N GLY A 430 26.13 -34.09 27.12
CA GLY A 430 26.58 -35.26 26.35
C GLY A 430 26.24 -35.19 24.86
N LYS A 431 25.17 -34.48 24.48
CA LYS A 431 24.62 -34.36 23.12
C LYS A 431 25.35 -33.32 22.26
N TYR A 432 26.18 -32.47 22.86
CA TYR A 432 26.77 -31.31 22.19
C TYR A 432 28.29 -31.30 22.23
N ASN A 433 28.88 -30.68 21.22
CA ASN A 433 30.25 -30.21 21.18
C ASN A 433 30.26 -28.74 21.58
N TYR A 434 31.15 -28.38 22.50
CA TYR A 434 31.29 -27.02 23.01
C TYR A 434 32.66 -26.46 22.62
N ARG A 435 32.68 -25.19 22.23
CA ARG A 435 33.91 -24.49 21.90
C ARG A 435 33.83 -23.06 22.40
N ILE A 436 34.75 -22.65 23.28
CA ILE A 436 34.92 -21.22 23.57
C ILE A 436 35.35 -20.56 22.26
N LEU A 437 34.67 -19.49 21.85
CA LEU A 437 35.07 -18.68 20.71
C LEU A 437 36.01 -17.57 21.18
N ARG A 438 35.51 -16.70 22.07
CA ARG A 438 36.21 -15.50 22.56
C ARG A 438 35.64 -15.02 23.90
N ASN A 439 36.31 -14.04 24.49
CA ASN A 439 35.79 -13.28 25.62
C ASN A 439 34.99 -12.07 25.10
N GLU A 440 33.87 -11.75 25.75
CA GLU A 440 33.15 -10.49 25.53
C GLU A 440 33.02 -9.73 26.86
N SER A 441 33.24 -8.41 26.84
CA SER A 441 33.02 -7.56 28.01
C SER A 441 31.66 -6.89 27.90
N LEU A 442 30.83 -7.03 28.94
CA LEU A 442 29.52 -6.40 29.03
C LEU A 442 29.32 -5.83 30.43
N ASN A 443 29.06 -4.53 30.54
CA ASN A 443 28.87 -3.82 31.81
C ASN A 443 30.00 -4.09 32.83
N GLY A 444 31.25 -4.12 32.36
CA GLY A 444 32.44 -4.34 33.19
C GLY A 444 32.65 -5.80 33.63
N LYS A 445 31.82 -6.74 33.18
CA LYS A 445 31.99 -8.19 33.42
C LYS A 445 32.50 -8.87 32.15
N ALA A 446 33.47 -9.78 32.31
CA ALA A 446 33.98 -10.62 31.24
C ALA A 446 33.17 -11.92 31.14
N TYR A 447 32.62 -12.20 29.96
CA TYR A 447 31.87 -13.40 29.63
C TYR A 447 32.61 -14.22 28.57
N LEU A 448 32.34 -15.52 28.53
CA LEU A 448 32.78 -16.42 27.47
C LEU A 448 31.67 -16.61 26.45
N LEU A 449 31.96 -16.35 25.18
CA LEU A 449 31.09 -16.76 24.08
C LEU A 449 31.39 -18.23 23.75
N ILE A 450 30.43 -19.10 23.98
CA ILE A 450 30.54 -20.55 23.76
C ILE A 450 29.68 -20.93 22.55
N ASP A 451 30.30 -21.54 21.54
CA ASP A 451 29.63 -22.19 20.41
C ASP A 451 29.19 -23.59 20.81
N ILE A 452 27.94 -23.93 20.45
CA ILE A 452 27.27 -25.17 20.84
C ILE A 452 26.73 -25.83 19.57
N ARG A 453 27.30 -26.99 19.22
CA ARG A 453 26.97 -27.77 18.02
C ARG A 453 26.53 -29.16 18.40
N LYS A 454 25.51 -29.71 17.74
CA LYS A 454 25.07 -31.07 18.03
C LYS A 454 26.14 -32.07 17.60
N LYS A 455 26.32 -33.11 18.41
CA LYS A 455 26.99 -34.35 17.95
C LYS A 455 26.02 -35.02 16.96
N ALA A 456 26.55 -35.67 15.92
CA ALA A 456 25.84 -36.18 14.75
C ALA A 456 24.35 -36.55 14.98
N PRO A 457 23.45 -36.25 14.02
CA PRO A 457 22.00 -36.30 14.23
C PRO A 457 21.55 -37.66 14.75
N GLN A 458 21.05 -37.69 15.99
CA GLN A 458 20.29 -38.84 16.49
C GLN A 458 18.92 -38.84 15.82
N LYS A 459 18.46 -40.01 15.40
CA LYS A 459 17.24 -40.17 14.60
C LYS A 459 16.03 -39.75 15.45
N GLY A 460 15.36 -38.66 15.09
CA GLY A 460 14.05 -38.27 15.65
C GLY A 460 14.04 -37.08 16.62
N ASP A 461 15.20 -36.59 17.07
CA ASP A 461 15.24 -35.48 18.04
C ASP A 461 15.57 -34.14 17.37
N PHE A 462 14.66 -33.16 17.54
CA PHE A 462 14.98 -31.77 17.26
C PHE A 462 15.99 -31.28 18.31
N GLN A 463 17.21 -30.96 17.88
CA GLN A 463 18.30 -30.54 18.77
C GLN A 463 18.73 -29.11 18.43
N LEU A 464 18.71 -28.26 19.44
CA LEU A 464 19.08 -26.85 19.36
C LEU A 464 20.59 -26.68 19.18
N GLU A 465 21.02 -25.65 18.47
CA GLU A 465 22.40 -25.25 18.28
C GLU A 465 22.50 -23.73 18.22
N GLY A 466 23.68 -23.19 18.54
CA GLY A 466 23.87 -21.75 18.52
C GLY A 466 25.05 -21.32 19.37
N THR A 467 24.97 -20.11 19.91
CA THR A 467 25.97 -19.57 20.83
C THR A 467 25.34 -19.12 22.14
N ALA A 468 26.07 -19.28 23.24
CA ALA A 468 25.68 -18.80 24.56
C ALA A 468 26.78 -17.88 25.13
N LEU A 469 26.36 -16.76 25.71
CA LEU A 469 27.26 -15.85 26.44
C LEU A 469 27.15 -16.15 27.93
N VAL A 470 28.21 -16.75 28.48
CA VAL A 470 28.23 -17.36 29.80
C VAL A 470 29.22 -16.63 30.72
N TYR A 471 28.81 -16.33 31.94
CA TYR A 471 29.68 -15.76 32.95
C TYR A 471 30.53 -16.87 33.59
N PRO A 472 31.86 -16.89 33.43
CA PRO A 472 32.69 -18.01 33.86
C PRO A 472 32.76 -18.19 35.39
N HIS A 473 32.39 -17.17 36.16
CA HIS A 473 32.44 -17.23 37.61
C HIS A 473 31.38 -18.17 38.19
N ASP A 474 30.13 -18.11 37.71
CA ASP A 474 28.98 -18.83 38.26
C ASP A 474 28.18 -19.64 37.22
N GLY A 475 28.56 -19.61 35.94
CA GLY A 475 27.87 -20.32 34.87
C GLY A 475 26.58 -19.63 34.41
N SER A 476 26.26 -18.43 34.91
CA SER A 476 25.06 -17.71 34.52
C SER A 476 25.10 -17.30 33.06
N VAL A 477 23.96 -17.43 32.38
CA VAL A 477 23.82 -17.11 30.95
C VAL A 477 23.12 -15.75 30.83
N ILE A 478 23.65 -14.87 29.97
CA ILE A 478 23.07 -13.55 29.71
C ILE A 478 22.51 -13.42 28.28
N ARG A 479 22.99 -14.26 27.35
CA ARG A 479 22.53 -14.28 25.96
C ARG A 479 22.59 -15.69 25.38
N ILE A 480 21.57 -16.05 24.60
CA ILE A 480 21.59 -17.20 23.68
C ILE A 480 21.21 -16.69 22.29
N GLU A 481 21.93 -17.12 21.26
CA GLU A 481 21.58 -16.90 19.86
C GLU A 481 21.50 -18.25 19.16
N PHE A 482 20.33 -18.59 18.62
CA PHE A 482 20.11 -19.84 17.92
C PHE A 482 20.56 -19.76 16.46
N ASN A 483 21.12 -20.86 15.97
CA ASN A 483 21.26 -21.04 14.53
C ASN A 483 19.89 -21.16 13.87
N GLN A 484 19.77 -20.72 12.62
CA GLN A 484 18.54 -20.84 11.85
C GLN A 484 18.00 -22.27 11.78
N SER A 485 18.87 -23.28 11.74
CA SER A 485 18.52 -24.71 11.77
C SER A 485 17.77 -25.15 13.03
N SER A 486 17.86 -24.35 14.10
CA SER A 486 17.21 -24.58 15.39
C SER A 486 15.88 -23.84 15.54
N ILE A 487 15.37 -23.25 14.46
CA ILE A 487 14.09 -22.51 14.45
C ILE A 487 13.05 -23.34 13.72
N ILE A 488 11.99 -23.73 14.42
CA ILE A 488 10.91 -24.55 13.82
C ILE A 488 10.28 -23.79 12.66
N GLY A 489 10.17 -24.46 11.49
CA GLY A 489 9.57 -23.89 10.29
C GLY A 489 10.53 -23.11 9.37
N HIS A 490 11.83 -23.00 9.71
CA HIS A 490 12.80 -22.25 8.90
C HIS A 490 12.88 -22.70 7.43
N GLU A 491 12.83 -24.02 7.16
CA GLU A 491 12.83 -24.57 5.79
C GLU A 491 11.59 -24.17 4.98
N GLY A 492 10.44 -24.04 5.64
CA GLY A 492 9.20 -23.60 4.98
C GLY A 492 9.31 -22.14 4.54
N ARG A 493 9.98 -21.31 5.34
CA ARG A 493 10.24 -19.90 5.01
C ARG A 493 11.24 -19.72 3.89
N ARG A 494 12.30 -20.51 3.91
CA ARG A 494 13.26 -20.58 2.82
C ARG A 494 12.59 -20.95 1.51
N ARG A 495 11.62 -21.87 1.52
CA ARG A 495 10.81 -22.18 0.33
C ARG A 495 9.92 -21.01 -0.08
N ALA A 496 9.17 -20.43 0.87
CA ALA A 496 8.30 -19.29 0.60
C ALA A 496 9.06 -18.06 0.06
N SER A 497 10.32 -17.86 0.45
CA SER A 497 11.15 -16.79 -0.11
C SER A 497 11.47 -17.01 -1.58
N LEU A 498 11.71 -18.26 -2.01
CA LEU A 498 11.92 -18.60 -3.42
C LEU A 498 10.67 -18.29 -4.25
N ASP A 499 9.49 -18.61 -3.73
CA ASP A 499 8.21 -18.32 -4.39
C ASP A 499 8.00 -16.81 -4.60
N LEU A 500 8.52 -15.98 -3.69
CA LEU A 500 8.53 -14.52 -3.78
C LEU A 500 9.66 -13.96 -4.67
N GLY A 501 10.52 -14.81 -5.24
CA GLY A 501 11.61 -14.41 -6.14
C GLY A 501 12.92 -14.02 -5.42
N PHE A 502 13.07 -14.37 -4.15
CA PHE A 502 14.30 -14.22 -3.37
C PHE A 502 15.16 -15.50 -3.45
N GLU A 503 16.44 -15.40 -3.06
CA GLU A 503 17.39 -16.51 -3.12
C GLU A 503 17.41 -17.35 -1.84
N ASP A 504 17.14 -16.73 -0.69
CA ASP A 504 17.14 -17.38 0.62
C ASP A 504 16.36 -16.55 1.65
N ALA A 505 16.11 -17.13 2.81
CA ALA A 505 15.64 -16.45 4.00
C ALA A 505 16.62 -16.71 5.14
N VAL A 506 17.18 -15.65 5.71
CA VAL A 506 18.08 -15.69 6.86
C VAL A 506 17.28 -15.33 8.12
N ILE A 507 17.20 -16.26 9.06
CA ILE A 507 16.46 -16.08 10.31
C ILE A 507 17.45 -16.04 11.48
N LYS A 508 17.29 -15.05 12.34
CA LYS A 508 18.08 -14.85 13.55
C LYS A 508 17.14 -14.82 14.75
N ASP A 509 17.43 -15.63 15.77
CA ASP A 509 16.68 -15.69 17.02
C ASP A 509 17.63 -15.52 18.21
N VAL A 510 17.39 -14.48 19.01
CA VAL A 510 18.28 -14.06 20.11
C VAL A 510 17.47 -13.82 21.37
N HIS A 511 17.94 -14.41 22.46
CA HIS A 511 17.36 -14.26 23.79
C HIS A 511 18.35 -13.60 24.74
N TRP A 512 17.88 -12.60 25.47
CA TRP A 512 18.63 -11.94 26.53
C TRP A 512 18.00 -12.27 27.89
N PHE A 513 18.86 -12.53 28.87
CA PHE A 513 18.50 -12.90 30.23
C PHE A 513 19.11 -11.89 31.20
N GLU A 514 18.49 -10.72 31.34
CA GLU A 514 19.06 -9.62 32.16
C GLU A 514 18.25 -9.34 33.44
N VAL A 515 17.11 -10.01 33.64
CA VAL A 515 16.30 -9.84 34.85
C VAL A 515 16.82 -10.75 35.95
N GLN A 516 17.44 -10.18 37.00
CA GLN A 516 18.04 -10.95 38.09
C GLN A 516 17.07 -11.18 39.25
N LYS A 517 16.96 -12.44 39.70
CA LYS A 517 16.28 -12.81 40.95
C LYS A 517 16.93 -14.04 41.57
N GLY A 518 17.32 -13.94 42.85
CA GLY A 518 17.86 -15.08 43.60
C GLY A 518 19.12 -15.70 42.98
N GLY A 519 19.97 -14.89 42.31
CA GLY A 519 21.16 -15.37 41.60
C GLY A 519 20.89 -16.01 40.24
N LEU A 520 19.65 -15.95 39.74
CA LEU A 520 19.25 -16.46 38.43
C LEU A 520 18.88 -15.30 37.49
N ASN A 521 19.17 -15.49 36.20
CA ASN A 521 18.79 -14.56 35.14
C ASN A 521 17.57 -15.09 34.38
N PHE A 522 16.53 -14.27 34.29
CA PHE A 522 15.29 -14.54 33.56
C PHE A 522 15.23 -13.70 32.27
N PRO A 523 14.43 -14.13 31.27
CA PRO A 523 14.31 -13.41 30.01
C PRO A 523 13.99 -11.91 30.20
N SER A 524 14.75 -11.02 29.58
CA SER A 524 14.50 -9.57 29.57
C SER A 524 13.91 -9.13 28.24
N ARG A 525 14.50 -9.63 27.15
CA ARG A 525 14.07 -9.35 25.78
C ARG A 525 14.43 -10.49 24.84
N SER A 526 13.74 -10.58 23.73
CA SER A 526 14.09 -11.51 22.66
C SER A 526 13.82 -10.89 21.29
N PHE A 527 14.61 -11.26 20.30
CA PHE A 527 14.49 -10.76 18.94
C PHE A 527 14.47 -11.93 17.98
N LEU A 528 13.43 -12.01 17.16
CA LEU A 528 13.36 -12.93 16.04
C LEU A 528 13.20 -12.13 14.76
N THR A 529 14.17 -12.22 13.86
CA THR A 529 14.16 -11.49 12.59
C THR A 529 14.35 -12.43 11.42
N GLU A 530 13.60 -12.20 10.35
CA GLU A 530 13.82 -12.79 9.04
C GLU A 530 14.25 -11.71 8.06
N ARG A 531 15.30 -12.01 7.31
CA ARG A 531 15.76 -11.21 6.19
C ARG A 531 15.76 -12.05 4.92
N LEU A 532 15.23 -11.53 3.84
CA LEU A 532 15.22 -12.20 2.56
C LEU A 532 16.46 -11.80 1.77
N LYS A 533 17.12 -12.80 1.18
CA LYS A 533 18.33 -12.59 0.39
C LYS A 533 17.98 -12.29 -1.07
N LEU A 534 18.53 -11.20 -1.59
CA LEU A 534 18.45 -10.83 -2.99
C LEU A 534 19.83 -10.33 -3.45
N GLY A 535 20.56 -11.16 -4.19
CA GLY A 535 21.99 -10.94 -4.43
C GLY A 535 22.76 -10.80 -3.12
N ASP A 536 23.50 -9.70 -2.99
CA ASP A 536 24.29 -9.38 -1.79
C ASP A 536 23.49 -8.64 -0.69
N VAL A 537 22.18 -8.43 -0.87
CA VAL A 537 21.34 -7.69 0.08
C VAL A 537 20.51 -8.64 0.93
N LEU A 538 20.49 -8.39 2.24
CA LEU A 538 19.58 -9.00 3.20
C LEU A 538 18.46 -8.01 3.56
N MET A 539 17.33 -8.14 2.89
CA MET A 539 16.18 -7.27 3.05
C MET A 539 15.37 -7.64 4.30
N PRO A 540 15.10 -6.71 5.24
CA PRO A 540 14.23 -6.98 6.37
C PRO A 540 12.81 -7.33 5.91
N HIS A 541 12.33 -8.53 6.26
CA HIS A 541 10.99 -8.99 5.91
C HIS A 541 10.10 -9.16 7.13
N TYR A 542 10.65 -9.66 8.23
CA TYR A 542 9.87 -9.87 9.43
C TYR A 542 10.74 -9.62 10.66
N ALA A 543 10.18 -8.98 11.67
CA ALA A 543 10.83 -8.77 12.94
C ALA A 543 9.83 -8.84 14.07
N VAL A 544 10.16 -9.60 15.12
CA VAL A 544 9.44 -9.58 16.39
C VAL A 544 10.40 -9.30 17.51
N GLU A 545 10.02 -8.32 18.32
CA GLU A 545 10.66 -8.04 19.60
C GLU A 545 9.72 -8.44 20.73
N TYR A 546 10.26 -9.18 21.71
CA TYR A 546 9.60 -9.50 22.97
C TYR A 546 10.30 -8.73 24.08
N ARG A 547 9.54 -8.14 25.00
CA ARG A 547 10.04 -7.53 26.23
C ARG A 547 9.29 -8.08 27.43
N TYR A 548 10.03 -8.54 28.42
CA TYR A 548 9.47 -9.07 29.66
C TYR A 548 9.66 -8.08 30.78
N SER A 549 8.61 -7.84 31.54
CA SER A 549 8.63 -6.89 32.65
C SER A 549 7.68 -7.31 33.76
N LYS A 550 7.73 -6.62 34.90
CA LYS A 550 6.81 -6.82 36.04
C LYS A 550 6.74 -8.28 36.49
N TYR A 551 7.89 -8.93 36.63
CA TYR A 551 7.98 -10.29 37.16
C TYR A 551 7.44 -10.35 38.59
N ALA A 552 6.50 -11.26 38.84
CA ALA A 552 6.04 -11.63 40.16
C ALA A 552 6.35 -13.11 40.40
N PHE A 553 7.22 -13.37 41.38
CA PHE A 553 7.63 -14.72 41.77
C PHE A 553 6.81 -15.23 42.94
N PHE A 554 6.52 -16.52 42.95
CA PHE A 554 5.70 -17.14 44.00
C PHE A 554 6.23 -18.53 44.38
N SER A 555 5.96 -18.96 45.60
CA SER A 555 6.25 -20.32 46.08
C SER A 555 4.97 -21.16 46.00
N VAL A 556 5.00 -22.23 45.20
CA VAL A 556 3.97 -23.29 45.27
C VAL A 556 4.67 -24.57 45.67
N SER A 557 4.07 -25.38 46.53
CA SER A 557 4.47 -26.76 46.83
C SER A 557 4.14 -27.65 45.63
N ILE A 558 4.82 -27.43 44.50
CA ILE A 558 4.70 -28.29 43.32
C ILE A 558 5.52 -29.54 43.63
N LYS A 559 4.89 -30.74 43.61
CA LYS A 559 5.63 -32.01 43.57
C LYS A 559 6.62 -31.92 42.41
N ASP A 560 7.92 -32.09 42.69
CA ASP A 560 9.06 -31.94 41.76
C ASP A 560 8.71 -32.12 40.28
N VAL A 561 8.31 -31.02 39.61
CA VAL A 561 8.15 -31.01 38.15
C VAL A 561 9.52 -30.78 37.56
N ARG A 562 10.03 -31.80 36.86
CA ARG A 562 11.24 -31.71 36.05
C ARG A 562 10.88 -31.54 34.58
N TYR A 563 11.64 -30.70 33.89
CA TYR A 563 11.68 -30.59 32.43
C TYR A 563 12.31 -31.89 31.90
N ARG A 564 11.48 -32.78 31.35
CA ARG A 564 11.94 -34.02 30.71
C ARG A 564 11.43 -34.09 29.29
#